data_AF-A0A1Q7SP38-F1
#
_entry.id   AF-A0A1Q7SP38-F1
#
_cell.length_a   1.000
_cell.length_b   1.000
_cell.length_c   1.000
_cell.angle_alpha   90.00
_cell.angle_beta   90.00
_cell.angle_gamma   90.00
#
_symmetry.space_group_name_H-M   'P 1'
#
loop_
_entity.id
_entity.type
_entity.pdbx_description
1 polymer ?
#
loop_
_entity_poly.entity_id
_entity_poly.type
_entity_poly.pdbx_seq_one_letter_code
_entity_poly.pdbx_strand_id
1 'polypeptide(L)'
;MIGLVQATEVVKLLLGIGEPLVGRLLTYDALGMRFREVKLRRDPTCPLCGTSPTIKDLSIHMNGGGACEIATERHREGVAATVGAAPKPGG
;
A
#
# COMPACT_ATOMS: atom_id res chain seq x y z
N MET A 1 4.24 -11.88 -11.36
CA MET A 1 3.97 -10.87 -12.41
C MET A 1 4.16 -9.45 -11.87
N ILE A 2 3.47 -9.04 -10.78
CA ILE A 2 3.59 -7.68 -10.20
C ILE A 2 5.04 -7.27 -9.86
N GLY A 3 5.83 -8.13 -9.22
CA GLY A 3 7.23 -7.79 -8.90
C GLY A 3 8.10 -7.54 -10.14
N LEU A 4 7.81 -8.21 -11.26
CA LEU A 4 8.49 -7.97 -12.54
C LEU A 4 8.09 -6.61 -13.13
N VAL A 5 6.80 -6.24 -13.05
CA VAL A 5 6.34 -4.90 -13.42
C VAL A 5 7.05 -3.84 -12.58
N GLN A 6 7.16 -4.03 -11.27
CA GLN A 6 7.89 -3.11 -10.38
C GLN A 6 9.38 -3.02 -10.76
N ALA A 7 10.04 -4.15 -11.02
CA ALA A 7 11.44 -4.16 -11.43
C ALA A 7 11.65 -3.43 -12.76
N THR A 8 10.74 -3.60 -13.73
CA THR A 8 10.80 -2.86 -15.00
C THR A 8 10.63 -1.35 -14.80
N GLU A 9 9.75 -0.91 -13.90
CA GLU A 9 9.65 0.52 -13.55
C GLU A 9 10.94 1.08 -12.96
N VAL A 10 11.63 0.30 -12.11
CA VAL A 10 12.94 0.68 -11.57
C VAL A 10 13.96 0.87 -12.69
N VAL A 11 14.03 -0.04 -13.66
CA VAL A 11 14.95 0.10 -14.80
C VAL A 11 14.65 1.36 -15.62
N LYS A 12 13.36 1.65 -15.89
CA LYS A 12 12.96 2.89 -16.59
C LYS A 12 13.42 4.14 -15.85
N LEU A 13 13.23 4.17 -14.52
CA LEU A 13 13.65 5.30 -13.68
C LEU A 13 15.18 5.47 -13.64
N LEU A 14 15.94 4.37 -13.50
CA LEU A 14 17.40 4.42 -13.43
C LEU A 14 18.04 4.89 -14.74
N LEU A 15 17.48 4.47 -15.88
CA LEU A 15 18.01 4.82 -17.19
C LEU A 15 17.41 6.12 -17.76
N GLY A 16 16.36 6.65 -17.15
CA GLY A 16 15.65 7.83 -17.64
C GLY A 16 14.96 7.60 -18.99
N ILE A 17 14.47 6.38 -19.24
CA ILE A 17 13.88 5.99 -20.53
C ILE A 17 12.40 5.63 -20.41
N GLY A 18 11.69 5.79 -21.54
CA GLY A 18 10.27 5.49 -21.63
C GLY A 18 9.41 6.44 -20.79
N GLU A 19 8.18 6.01 -20.49
CA GLU A 19 7.23 6.77 -19.68
C GLU A 19 6.94 5.96 -18.39
N PRO A 20 7.56 6.32 -17.25
CA PRO A 20 7.30 5.66 -15.97
C PRO A 20 5.84 5.80 -15.53
N LEU A 21 5.34 4.86 -14.73
CA LEU A 21 3.98 4.88 -14.16
C LEU A 21 3.80 5.91 -13.03
N VAL A 22 4.64 6.95 -12.98
CA VAL A 22 4.58 7.98 -11.94
C VAL A 22 3.22 8.70 -12.00
N GLY A 23 2.53 8.77 -10.86
CA GLY A 23 1.20 9.37 -10.76
C GLY A 23 0.08 8.52 -11.38
N ARG A 24 0.35 7.25 -11.70
CA ARG A 24 -0.64 6.30 -12.22
C ARG A 24 -0.64 5.02 -11.38
N LEU A 25 -1.82 4.51 -11.09
CA LEU A 25 -2.00 3.21 -10.44
C LEU A 25 -2.34 2.18 -11.52
N LEU A 26 -1.50 1.15 -11.66
CA LEU A 26 -1.77 0.01 -12.51
C LEU A 26 -2.51 -1.07 -11.70
N THR A 27 -3.70 -1.43 -12.16
CA THR A 27 -4.49 -2.54 -11.61
C THR A 27 -4.40 -3.74 -12.55
N TYR A 28 -4.23 -4.93 -11.96
CA TYR A 28 -4.18 -6.20 -12.67
C TYR A 28 -5.30 -7.11 -12.17
N ASP A 29 -6.26 -7.39 -13.04
CA ASP A 29 -7.29 -8.40 -12.81
C ASP A 29 -6.78 -9.74 -13.38
N ALA A 30 -6.41 -10.65 -12.49
CA ALA A 30 -5.82 -11.93 -12.85
C ALA A 30 -6.84 -12.92 -13.43
N LEU A 31 -8.11 -12.84 -13.04
CA LEU A 31 -9.14 -13.76 -13.53
C LEU A 31 -9.55 -13.39 -14.95
N GLY A 32 -9.71 -12.09 -15.20
CA GLY A 32 -10.02 -11.57 -16.53
C GLY A 32 -8.81 -11.30 -17.42
N MET A 33 -7.57 -11.42 -16.91
CA MET A 33 -6.32 -11.04 -17.58
C MET A 33 -6.34 -9.59 -18.12
N ARG A 34 -6.83 -8.65 -17.31
CA ARG A 34 -6.98 -7.23 -17.70
C ARG A 34 -6.03 -6.34 -16.95
N PHE A 35 -5.45 -5.39 -17.67
CA PHE A 35 -4.70 -4.28 -17.11
C PHE A 35 -5.50 -2.99 -17.26
N ARG A 36 -5.53 -2.18 -16.20
CA ARG A 36 -6.15 -0.86 -16.24
C ARG A 36 -5.30 0.14 -15.47
N GLU A 37 -5.02 1.25 -16.11
CA GLU A 37 -4.39 2.41 -15.48
C GLU A 37 -5.44 3.38 -14.94
N VAL A 38 -5.18 3.90 -13.75
CA VAL A 38 -5.97 4.95 -13.13
C VAL A 38 -5.05 6.11 -12.76
N LYS A 39 -5.38 7.32 -13.20
CA LYS A 39 -4.60 8.52 -12.86
C LYS A 39 -4.80 8.85 -11.37
N LEU A 40 -3.70 8.90 -10.63
CA LEU A 40 -3.71 9.24 -9.21
C LEU A 40 -3.33 10.72 -9.05
N ARG A 41 -4.21 11.50 -8.44
CA ARG A 41 -3.96 12.91 -8.12
C ARG A 41 -3.55 13.05 -6.67
N ARG A 42 -2.57 13.91 -6.39
CA ARG A 42 -2.26 14.30 -5.01
C ARG A 42 -3.46 15.01 -4.40
N ASP A 43 -3.79 14.63 -3.18
CA ASP A 43 -4.76 15.35 -2.37
C ASP A 43 -4.06 16.55 -1.69
N PRO A 44 -4.47 17.80 -1.97
CA PRO A 44 -3.87 18.98 -1.35
C PRO A 44 -4.05 19.04 0.17
N THR A 45 -5.02 18.29 0.72
CA THR A 45 -5.33 18.19 2.14
C THR A 45 -4.70 16.97 2.81
N CYS A 46 -3.90 16.17 2.07
CA CYS A 46 -3.22 15.01 2.62
C CYS A 46 -2.35 15.41 3.83
N PRO A 47 -2.55 14.82 5.03
CA PRO A 47 -1.81 15.19 6.23
C PRO A 47 -0.31 14.85 6.15
N LEU A 48 0.10 14.03 5.18
CA LEU A 48 1.49 13.62 4.98
C LEU A 48 2.22 14.44 3.90
N CYS A 49 1.60 14.64 2.73
CA CYS A 49 2.26 15.25 1.57
C CYS A 49 1.45 16.37 0.89
N GLY A 50 0.38 16.83 1.54
CA GLY A 50 -0.44 17.95 1.10
C GLY A 50 0.27 19.31 1.30
N THR A 51 -0.49 20.38 1.12
CA THR A 51 0.03 21.76 1.21
C THR A 51 0.37 22.20 2.64
N SER A 52 -0.26 21.59 3.66
CA SER A 52 0.03 21.81 5.07
C SER A 52 0.14 20.46 5.81
N PRO A 53 1.30 19.78 5.76
CA PRO A 53 1.48 18.49 6.41
C PRO A 53 1.44 18.58 7.94
N THR A 54 0.65 17.71 8.56
CA THR A 54 0.59 17.55 10.03
C THR A 54 1.42 16.36 10.50
N ILE A 55 1.57 15.33 9.66
CA ILE A 55 2.45 14.19 9.92
C ILE A 55 3.85 14.55 9.43
N LYS A 56 4.78 14.72 10.36
CA LYS A 56 6.15 15.18 10.07
C LYS A 56 7.22 14.12 10.31
N ASP A 57 6.88 13.04 10.99
CA ASP A 57 7.79 11.95 11.30
C ASP A 57 7.10 10.59 11.11
N LEU A 58 7.83 9.69 10.45
CA LEU A 58 7.43 8.29 10.21
C LEU A 58 8.49 7.31 10.76
N SER A 59 9.49 7.81 11.51
CA SER A 59 10.62 7.03 11.99
C SER A 59 10.22 5.81 12.83
N ILE A 60 9.05 5.86 13.47
CA ILE A 60 8.45 4.74 14.21
C ILE A 60 8.28 3.46 13.37
N HIS A 61 8.26 3.55 12.03
CA HIS A 61 8.12 2.42 11.12
C HIS A 61 9.45 1.93 10.52
N MET A 62 10.58 2.60 10.77
CA MET A 62 11.85 2.34 10.07
C MET A 62 12.41 0.93 10.30
N ASN A 63 12.16 0.34 11.47
CA ASN A 63 12.62 -1.01 11.81
C ASN A 63 11.58 -2.10 11.49
N GLY A 64 10.63 -1.82 10.59
CA GLY A 64 9.54 -2.75 10.28
C GLY A 64 8.53 -2.91 11.42
N GLY A 65 8.39 -1.88 12.27
CA GLY A 65 7.55 -1.92 13.47
C GLY A 65 6.15 -2.45 13.18
N GLY A 66 5.88 -3.67 13.66
CA GLY A 66 4.56 -4.30 13.76
C GLY A 66 3.66 -4.24 12.52
N ALA A 67 4.22 -4.10 11.31
CA ALA A 67 3.40 -4.13 10.11
C ALA A 67 2.95 -5.58 9.91
N CYS A 68 1.64 -5.83 10.08
CA CYS A 68 0.92 -7.09 9.92
C CYS A 68 1.79 -8.23 9.37
N GLU A 69 2.51 -8.92 10.26
CA GLU A 69 3.15 -10.18 9.92
C GLU A 69 2.03 -11.14 9.56
N ILE A 70 1.89 -11.44 8.28
CA ILE A 70 1.13 -12.62 7.86
C ILE A 70 1.97 -13.78 8.38
N ALA A 71 1.57 -14.34 9.52
CA ALA A 71 2.19 -15.53 10.08
C ALA A 71 2.28 -16.57 8.96
N THR A 72 3.51 -16.86 8.53
CA THR A 72 3.81 -17.66 7.33
C THR A 72 3.50 -19.15 7.50
N GLU A 73 2.61 -19.53 8.42
CA GLU A 73 2.03 -20.87 8.48
C GLU A 73 0.61 -20.80 9.03
N ARG A 74 -0.38 -20.92 8.13
CA ARG A 74 -1.56 -21.80 8.24
C ARG A 74 -2.64 -21.34 7.27
N HIS A 75 -2.54 -21.85 6.05
CA HIS A 75 -3.66 -21.86 5.11
C HIS A 75 -4.47 -23.15 5.34
N ARG A 76 -5.32 -23.20 6.37
CA ARG A 76 -6.55 -24.04 6.37
C ARG A 76 -7.47 -23.69 7.53
N GLU A 77 -8.75 -23.58 7.21
CA GLU A 77 -9.94 -23.60 8.07
C GLU A 77 -10.44 -22.26 8.67
N GLY A 78 -11.46 -21.71 7.99
CA GLY A 78 -12.78 -21.52 8.61
C GLY A 78 -12.98 -20.41 9.64
N VAL A 79 -13.76 -19.40 9.26
CA VAL A 79 -14.83 -18.73 10.05
C VAL A 79 -14.51 -18.39 11.52
N ALA A 80 -14.31 -17.10 11.80
CA ALA A 80 -15.17 -16.27 12.67
C ALA A 80 -14.44 -14.98 13.07
N ALA A 81 -14.83 -13.86 12.46
CA ALA A 81 -14.54 -12.56 13.04
C ALA A 81 -15.36 -12.42 14.32
N THR A 82 -14.71 -12.44 15.48
CA THR A 82 -15.27 -11.86 16.71
C THR A 82 -14.43 -10.65 17.07
N VAL A 83 -14.98 -9.46 16.80
CA VAL A 83 -14.42 -8.20 17.28
C VAL A 83 -14.70 -8.14 18.78
N GLY A 84 -13.65 -8.34 19.58
CA GLY A 84 -13.69 -8.16 21.03
C GLY A 84 -13.93 -6.69 21.38
N ALA A 85 -15.00 -6.45 22.14
CA ALA A 85 -15.41 -5.13 22.61
C ALA A 85 -14.37 -4.48 23.53
N ALA A 86 -14.14 -3.18 23.34
CA ALA A 86 -13.34 -2.35 24.25
C ALA A 86 -14.06 -2.15 25.60
N PRO A 87 -13.35 -2.11 26.74
CA PRO A 87 -13.97 -1.87 28.04
C PRO A 87 -14.30 -0.38 28.21
N LYS A 88 -15.54 -0.08 28.65
CA LYS A 88 -15.93 1.28 29.06
C LYS A 88 -15.28 1.63 30.41
N PRO A 89 -14.79 2.86 30.61
CA PRO A 89 -14.30 3.30 31.90
C PRO A 89 -15.49 3.45 32.87
N GLY A 90 -15.36 2.81 34.04
CA GLY A 90 -16.32 2.91 35.14
C GLY A 90 -16.26 4.28 35.84
N GLY A 91 -17.40 4.69 36.39
CA GLY A 91 -17.53 5.81 37.32
C GLY A 91 -17.28 5.41 38.77
#